data_AF-A0A934KQ81-F1
#
_entry.id   AF-A0A934KQ81-F1
#
_cell.length_a   1.000
_cell.length_b   1.000
_cell.length_c   1.000
_cell.angle_alpha   90.00
_cell.angle_beta   90.00
_cell.angle_gamma   90.00
#
_symmetry.space_group_name_H-M   'P 1'
#
loop_
_entity.id
_entity.type
_entity.pdbx_description
1 polymer ?
#
loop_
_entity_poly.entity_id
_entity_poly.type
_entity_poly.pdbx_seq_one_letter_code
_entity_poly.pdbx_strand_id
1 'polypeptide(L)'
;MADNITVFVRRGDPQCEALLRYLDQRNLTYTTKDVTADPSATAILFGRLGRVAVPALLIGERLIVGFDPVQLSRYLPRPESESQGVSFGAGVRSVTVDVARAHGLAAAFGVEVGSVREGSPAASAGIRAGDIITAIGAYTLTGGADQFRTAVSARRPGDTMTVSVWRDRVAMDAAVEFPREEAPPQDEVDPPVAPPVDEREGASELGDRG
;
A
#
# COMPACT_ATOMS: atom_id res chain seq x y z
N MET A 1 3.32 4.50 -6.41
CA MET A 1 3.98 4.47 -7.73
C MET A 1 5.24 3.68 -7.53
N ALA A 2 5.41 2.54 -8.19
CA ALA A 2 6.60 1.72 -8.02
C ALA A 2 7.82 2.48 -8.57
N ASP A 3 8.76 2.83 -7.69
CA ASP A 3 10.02 3.45 -8.07
C ASP A 3 10.84 2.44 -8.87
N ASN A 4 10.92 2.61 -10.20
CA ASN A 4 11.66 1.71 -11.07
C ASN A 4 13.18 1.98 -10.91
N ILE A 5 13.87 1.10 -10.19
CA ILE A 5 15.32 1.20 -9.96
C ILE A 5 16.04 0.58 -11.15
N THR A 6 16.87 1.35 -11.86
CA THR A 6 17.76 0.84 -12.91
C THR A 6 19.21 0.98 -12.49
N VAL A 7 19.98 -0.11 -12.57
CA VAL A 7 21.39 -0.16 -12.17
C VAL A 7 22.25 -0.33 -13.41
N PHE A 8 23.11 0.64 -13.66
CA PHE A 8 24.09 0.60 -14.74
C PHE A 8 25.39 0.00 -14.21
N VAL A 9 25.76 -1.14 -14.79
CA VAL A 9 26.94 -1.91 -14.39
C VAL A 9 27.88 -2.09 -15.57
N ARG A 10 29.13 -2.45 -15.27
CA ARG A 10 30.08 -2.99 -16.23
C ARG A 10 30.53 -4.36 -15.76
N ARG A 11 30.54 -5.33 -16.67
CA ARG A 11 30.97 -6.69 -16.36
C ARG A 11 32.44 -6.70 -15.90
N GLY A 12 32.70 -7.35 -14.77
CA GLY A 12 34.04 -7.47 -14.17
C GLY A 12 34.48 -6.29 -13.31
N ASP A 13 33.60 -5.33 -13.02
CA ASP A 13 33.90 -4.22 -12.11
C ASP A 13 33.50 -4.57 -10.65
N PRO A 14 34.46 -4.54 -9.69
CA PRO A 14 34.20 -4.95 -8.31
C PRO A 14 33.26 -3.99 -7.56
N GLN A 15 33.17 -2.71 -7.95
CA GLN A 15 32.24 -1.77 -7.33
C GLN A 15 30.80 -2.01 -7.79
N CYS A 16 30.62 -2.43 -9.05
CA CYS A 16 29.32 -2.86 -9.55
C CYS A 16 28.82 -4.11 -8.81
N GLU A 17 29.67 -5.10 -8.56
CA GLU A 17 29.30 -6.29 -7.80
C GLU A 17 28.92 -5.97 -6.34
N ALA A 18 29.66 -5.06 -5.69
CA ALA A 18 29.35 -4.62 -4.34
C ALA A 18 27.97 -3.93 -4.24
N LEU A 19 27.64 -3.10 -5.25
CA LEU A 19 26.34 -2.44 -5.35
C LEU A 19 25.20 -3.45 -5.54
N LEU A 20 25.35 -4.41 -6.46
CA LEU A 20 24.34 -5.44 -6.70
C LEU A 20 24.07 -6.25 -5.42
N ARG A 21 25.13 -6.71 -4.73
CA ARG A 21 24.99 -7.42 -3.45
C ARG A 21 24.26 -6.59 -2.39
N TYR A 22 24.50 -5.28 -2.34
CA TYR A 22 23.83 -4.39 -1.40
C TYR A 22 22.33 -4.24 -1.68
N LEU A 23 21.94 -4.21 -2.96
CA LEU A 23 20.53 -4.15 -3.36
C LEU A 23 19.81 -5.48 -3.11
N ASP A 24 20.47 -6.61 -3.40
CA ASP A 24 19.95 -7.96 -3.13
C ASP A 24 19.71 -8.17 -1.63
N GLN A 25 20.64 -7.74 -0.78
CA GLN A 25 20.47 -7.82 0.69
C GLN A 25 19.27 -7.03 1.21
N ARG A 26 18.79 -6.05 0.46
CA ARG A 26 17.63 -5.22 0.81
C ARG A 26 16.33 -5.70 0.19
N ASN A 27 16.31 -6.84 -0.52
CA ASN A 27 15.16 -7.36 -1.25
C ASN A 27 14.50 -6.31 -2.17
N LEU A 28 15.30 -5.43 -2.78
CA LEU A 28 14.79 -4.41 -3.70
C LEU A 28 14.68 -4.98 -5.11
N THR A 29 13.59 -4.68 -5.80
CA THR A 29 13.46 -4.99 -7.23
C THR A 29 14.20 -3.94 -8.06
N TYR A 30 15.11 -4.37 -8.92
CA TYR A 30 15.88 -3.48 -9.79
C TYR A 30 16.11 -4.11 -11.17
N THR A 31 16.34 -3.26 -12.17
CA THR A 31 16.69 -3.65 -13.54
C THR A 31 18.17 -3.37 -13.78
N THR A 32 18.94 -4.39 -14.15
CA THR A 32 20.36 -4.24 -14.47
C THR A 32 20.56 -3.94 -15.95
N LYS A 33 21.39 -2.95 -16.27
CA LYS A 33 21.81 -2.61 -17.63
C LYS A 33 23.33 -2.59 -17.73
N ASP A 34 23.89 -3.45 -18.56
CA ASP A 34 25.34 -3.49 -18.80
C ASP A 34 25.72 -2.45 -19.86
N VAL A 35 26.54 -1.47 -19.50
CA VAL A 35 27.01 -0.42 -20.43
C VAL A 35 27.92 -0.95 -21.54
N THR A 36 28.43 -2.16 -21.40
CA THR A 36 29.28 -2.85 -22.38
C THR A 36 28.43 -3.55 -23.44
N ALA A 37 27.23 -4.02 -23.07
CA ALA A 37 26.36 -4.80 -23.94
C ALA A 37 25.14 -4.02 -24.44
N ASP A 38 24.67 -3.00 -23.72
CA ASP A 38 23.52 -2.15 -24.06
C ASP A 38 23.97 -0.73 -24.43
N PRO A 39 24.01 -0.36 -25.72
CA PRO A 39 24.31 1.00 -26.16
C PRO A 39 23.36 2.06 -25.59
N SER A 40 22.13 1.68 -25.24
CA SER A 40 21.12 2.57 -24.65
C SER A 40 21.53 3.01 -23.24
N ALA A 41 22.18 2.13 -22.48
CA ALA A 41 22.70 2.45 -21.15
C ALA A 41 23.77 3.53 -21.23
N THR A 42 24.67 3.38 -22.20
CA THR A 42 25.75 4.33 -22.51
C THR A 42 25.18 5.68 -22.96
N ALA A 43 24.15 5.68 -23.81
CA ALA A 43 23.46 6.89 -24.26
C ALA A 43 22.78 7.66 -23.11
N ILE A 44 22.13 6.96 -22.17
CA ILE A 44 21.49 7.58 -20.99
C ILE A 44 22.54 8.25 -20.10
N LEU A 45 23.64 7.54 -19.81
CA LEU A 45 24.71 8.08 -18.96
C LEU A 45 25.42 9.26 -19.63
N PHE A 46 25.75 9.13 -20.92
CA PHE A 46 26.40 10.19 -21.67
C PHE A 46 25.50 11.42 -21.82
N GLY A 47 24.21 11.23 -22.12
CA GLY A 47 23.25 12.32 -22.25
C GLY A 47 23.02 13.11 -20.95
N ARG A 48 23.22 12.47 -19.79
CA ARG A 48 23.02 13.12 -18.47
C ARG A 48 24.31 13.64 -17.83
N LEU A 49 25.42 12.93 -18.00
CA LEU A 49 26.69 13.20 -17.30
C LEU A 49 27.78 13.75 -18.23
N GLY A 50 27.57 13.73 -19.55
CA GLY A 50 28.60 14.02 -20.55
C GLY A 50 29.70 12.95 -20.63
N ARG A 51 29.58 11.86 -19.85
CA ARG A 51 30.51 10.73 -19.80
C ARG A 51 29.82 9.47 -19.31
N VAL A 52 30.44 8.33 -19.57
CA VAL A 52 29.96 7.03 -19.09
C VAL A 52 30.66 6.72 -17.78
N ALA A 53 29.94 6.85 -16.67
CA ALA A 53 30.43 6.53 -15.34
C ALA A 53 29.62 5.36 -14.77
N VAL A 54 30.33 4.33 -14.28
CA VAL A 54 29.77 3.15 -13.63
C VAL A 54 30.56 2.87 -12.34
N PRO A 55 29.93 2.33 -11.29
CA PRO A 55 28.51 2.02 -11.17
C PRO A 55 27.63 3.29 -11.13
N ALA A 56 26.44 3.24 -11.72
CA ALA A 56 25.47 4.33 -11.64
C ALA A 56 24.05 3.78 -11.44
N LEU A 57 23.23 4.49 -10.68
CA LEU A 57 21.85 4.11 -10.40
C LEU A 57 20.90 5.19 -10.88
N LEU A 58 19.84 4.79 -11.56
CA LEU A 58 18.71 5.64 -11.90
C LEU A 58 17.51 5.22 -11.04
N ILE A 59 17.08 6.11 -10.16
CA ILE A 59 15.93 5.92 -9.27
C ILE A 59 14.91 7.00 -9.64
N GLY A 60 13.81 6.59 -10.30
CA GLY A 60 12.87 7.54 -10.90
C GLY A 60 13.57 8.44 -11.92
N GLU A 61 13.59 9.75 -11.67
CA GLU A 61 14.30 10.72 -12.51
C GLU A 61 15.73 11.02 -12.06
N ARG A 62 16.18 10.49 -10.91
CA ARG A 62 17.47 10.84 -10.31
C ARG A 62 18.56 9.85 -10.68
N LEU A 63 19.67 10.35 -11.23
CA LEU A 63 20.87 9.57 -11.55
C LEU A 63 21.94 9.78 -10.48
N ILE A 64 22.34 8.70 -9.80
CA ILE A 64 23.36 8.65 -8.76
C ILE A 64 24.59 7.96 -9.34
N VAL A 65 25.75 8.58 -9.22
CA VAL A 65 27.02 8.02 -9.70
C VAL A 65 27.82 7.50 -8.52
N GLY A 66 28.33 6.27 -8.65
CA GLY A 66 29.12 5.59 -7.64
C GLY A 66 28.28 4.76 -6.66
N PHE A 67 29.00 4.12 -5.75
CA PHE A 67 28.43 3.33 -4.65
C PHE A 67 28.83 3.96 -3.31
N ASP A 68 27.91 4.72 -2.71
CA ASP A 68 28.03 5.20 -1.34
C ASP A 68 26.79 4.71 -0.56
N PRO A 69 26.94 3.70 0.33
CA PRO A 69 25.81 3.09 1.02
C PRO A 69 25.10 4.06 1.98
N VAL A 70 25.79 5.08 2.49
CA VAL A 70 25.19 6.08 3.39
C VAL A 70 24.30 7.02 2.59
N GLN A 71 24.77 7.50 1.44
CA GLN A 71 23.97 8.34 0.55
C GLN A 71 22.82 7.56 -0.10
N LEU A 72 23.08 6.34 -0.59
CA LEU A 72 22.07 5.47 -1.20
C LEU A 72 20.92 5.18 -0.23
N SER A 73 21.20 4.94 1.05
CA SER A 73 20.16 4.67 2.04
C SER A 73 19.11 5.78 2.21
N ARG A 74 19.43 7.03 1.82
CA ARG A 74 18.53 8.18 1.87
C ARG A 74 17.63 8.31 0.63
N TYR A 75 18.03 7.69 -0.48
CA TYR A 75 17.39 7.86 -1.78
C TYR A 75 16.76 6.59 -2.33
N LEU A 76 17.21 5.43 -1.86
CA LEU A 76 16.54 4.18 -2.17
C LEU A 76 15.13 4.26 -1.58
N PRO A 77 14.09 3.87 -2.35
CA PRO A 77 12.77 3.69 -1.79
C PRO A 77 12.94 2.78 -0.57
N ARG A 78 12.39 3.22 0.57
CA ARG A 78 12.26 2.33 1.71
C ARG A 78 11.46 1.15 1.18
N PRO A 79 11.96 -0.09 1.28
CA PRO A 79 11.32 -1.23 0.66
C PRO A 79 9.84 -1.18 1.02
N GLU A 80 8.96 -1.29 0.03
CA GLU A 80 7.53 -1.51 0.27
C GLU A 80 7.31 -2.77 1.14
N SER A 81 8.34 -3.59 1.38
CA SER A 81 8.36 -4.67 2.36
C SER A 81 8.55 -4.24 3.83
N GLU A 82 8.69 -2.95 4.15
CA GLU A 82 8.22 -2.44 5.47
C GLU A 82 6.69 -2.31 5.51
N SER A 83 5.99 -2.71 4.44
CA SER A 83 4.56 -3.04 4.41
C SER A 83 4.32 -4.55 4.40
N GLN A 84 5.24 -5.36 4.94
CA GLN A 84 4.87 -6.69 5.48
C GLN A 84 4.04 -6.59 6.77
N GLY A 85 3.60 -5.37 7.14
CA GLY A 85 2.54 -5.16 8.09
C GLY A 85 1.20 -5.56 7.47
N VAL A 86 0.41 -6.27 8.25
CA VAL A 86 -0.99 -6.56 7.93
C VAL A 86 -1.77 -5.27 7.74
N SER A 87 -2.69 -5.24 6.78
CA SER A 87 -3.58 -4.09 6.59
C SER A 87 -4.86 -4.26 7.40
N PHE A 88 -5.25 -3.22 8.12
CA PHE A 88 -6.55 -3.16 8.80
C PHE A 88 -7.72 -3.13 7.81
N GLY A 89 -7.50 -2.59 6.61
CA GLY A 89 -8.51 -2.53 5.54
C GLY A 89 -9.65 -1.55 5.78
N ALA A 90 -9.41 -0.51 6.59
CA ALA A 90 -10.33 0.61 6.76
C ALA A 90 -9.62 1.95 6.53
N GLY A 91 -10.33 2.91 5.94
CA GLY A 91 -9.90 4.30 5.83
C GLY A 91 -10.08 4.99 7.18
N VAL A 92 -9.00 5.51 7.73
CA VAL A 92 -8.99 6.06 9.09
C VAL A 92 -8.53 7.53 9.10
N ARG A 93 -9.10 8.33 10.00
CA ARG A 93 -8.73 9.75 10.21
C ARG A 93 -8.60 10.07 11.70
N SER A 94 -7.72 11.00 12.04
CA SER A 94 -7.55 11.46 13.42
C SER A 94 -8.84 12.14 13.91
N VAL A 95 -9.25 11.83 15.15
CA VAL A 95 -10.39 12.48 15.77
C VAL A 95 -10.03 13.92 16.13
N THR A 96 -10.83 14.87 15.66
CA THR A 96 -10.74 16.28 16.06
C THR A 96 -11.68 16.58 17.22
N VAL A 97 -11.53 17.76 17.84
CA VAL A 97 -12.41 18.22 18.94
C VAL A 97 -13.87 18.24 18.52
N ASP A 98 -14.16 18.63 17.28
CA ASP A 98 -15.51 18.68 16.74
C ASP A 98 -16.11 17.28 16.58
N VAL A 99 -15.34 16.33 16.04
CA VAL A 99 -15.76 14.92 15.90
C VAL A 99 -15.99 14.31 17.28
N ALA A 100 -15.07 14.50 18.22
CA ALA A 100 -15.21 13.99 19.59
C ALA A 100 -16.50 14.49 20.26
N ARG A 101 -16.80 15.79 20.13
CA ARG A 101 -18.05 16.38 20.66
C ARG A 101 -19.29 15.83 19.99
N ALA A 102 -19.29 15.70 18.66
CA ALA A 102 -20.42 15.16 17.91
C ALA A 102 -20.75 13.71 18.33
N HIS A 103 -19.73 12.93 18.69
CA HIS A 103 -19.87 11.53 19.12
C HIS A 103 -19.91 11.34 20.65
N GLY A 104 -19.92 12.42 21.43
CA GLY A 104 -20.04 12.38 22.89
C GLY A 104 -18.81 11.84 23.64
N LEU A 105 -17.63 11.92 23.04
CA LEU A 105 -16.36 11.59 23.72
C LEU A 105 -15.94 12.72 24.67
N ALA A 106 -15.36 12.33 25.80
CA ALA A 106 -14.85 13.27 26.81
C ALA A 106 -13.64 14.09 26.31
N ALA A 107 -12.90 13.59 25.33
CA ALA A 107 -11.73 14.25 24.77
C ALA A 107 -11.52 13.86 23.29
N ALA A 108 -10.74 14.68 22.57
CA ALA A 108 -10.35 14.43 21.18
C ALA A 108 -9.16 13.48 21.12
N PHE A 109 -9.44 12.18 21.15
CA PHE A 109 -8.44 11.13 21.03
C PHE A 109 -9.01 9.96 20.23
N GLY A 110 -8.11 9.10 19.78
CA GLY A 110 -8.45 7.99 18.91
C GLY A 110 -8.54 8.36 17.44
N VAL A 111 -9.17 7.46 16.70
CA VAL A 111 -9.17 7.46 15.25
C VAL A 111 -10.55 7.08 14.75
N GLU A 112 -11.14 7.91 13.92
CA GLU A 112 -12.44 7.67 13.30
C GLU A 112 -12.28 6.83 12.02
N VAL A 113 -13.15 5.84 11.87
CA VAL A 113 -13.25 4.99 10.69
C VAL A 113 -14.17 5.66 9.68
N GLY A 114 -13.62 6.11 8.56
CA GLY A 114 -14.39 6.73 7.48
C GLY A 114 -14.99 5.73 6.49
N SER A 115 -14.30 4.62 6.22
CA SER A 115 -14.77 3.56 5.33
C SER A 115 -14.13 2.23 5.70
N VAL A 116 -14.83 1.12 5.44
CA VAL A 116 -14.32 -0.24 5.67
C VAL A 116 -14.43 -1.00 4.36
N ARG A 117 -13.35 -1.70 3.97
CA ARG A 117 -13.36 -2.54 2.77
C ARG A 117 -13.99 -3.89 3.09
N GLU A 118 -14.92 -4.36 2.27
CA GLU A 118 -15.48 -5.72 2.39
C GLU A 118 -14.38 -6.78 2.25
N GLY A 119 -14.50 -7.87 3.00
CA GLY A 119 -13.46 -8.91 3.09
C GLY A 119 -12.19 -8.49 3.83
N SER A 120 -12.17 -7.34 4.51
CA SER A 120 -11.03 -6.92 5.34
C SER A 120 -11.10 -7.45 6.78
N PRO A 121 -9.97 -7.51 7.51
CA PRO A 121 -9.94 -7.84 8.93
C PRO A 121 -10.88 -6.97 9.78
N ALA A 122 -10.98 -5.67 9.47
CA ALA A 122 -11.89 -4.77 10.16
C ALA A 122 -13.37 -5.13 9.90
N ALA A 123 -13.72 -5.51 8.67
CA ALA A 123 -15.08 -5.95 8.35
C ALA A 123 -15.45 -7.24 9.10
N SER A 124 -14.54 -8.22 9.13
CA SER A 124 -14.73 -9.48 9.88
C SER A 124 -14.86 -9.26 11.39
N ALA A 125 -14.21 -8.21 11.92
CA ALA A 125 -14.34 -7.80 13.32
C ALA A 125 -15.61 -7.00 13.63
N GLY A 126 -16.47 -6.74 12.64
CA GLY A 126 -17.72 -5.99 12.82
C GLY A 126 -17.55 -4.47 12.94
N ILE A 127 -16.39 -3.95 12.53
CA ILE A 127 -16.08 -2.51 12.51
C ILE A 127 -16.77 -1.88 11.32
N ARG A 128 -17.32 -0.68 11.52
CA ARG A 128 -18.14 0.05 10.54
C ARG A 128 -17.64 1.47 10.38
N ALA A 129 -18.01 2.09 9.26
CA ALA A 129 -17.83 3.52 9.10
C ALA A 129 -18.62 4.29 10.17
N GLY A 130 -18.00 5.32 10.75
CA GLY A 130 -18.52 6.11 11.86
C GLY A 130 -18.06 5.62 13.25
N ASP A 131 -17.36 4.50 13.32
CA ASP A 131 -16.75 4.02 14.56
C ASP A 131 -15.53 4.84 14.97
N ILE A 132 -15.33 5.06 16.26
CA ILE A 132 -14.12 5.71 16.78
C ILE A 132 -13.29 4.72 17.59
N ILE A 133 -12.11 4.38 17.10
CA ILE A 133 -11.17 3.51 17.81
C ILE A 133 -10.40 4.35 18.81
N THR A 134 -10.59 4.06 20.10
CA THR A 134 -10.03 4.82 21.22
C THR A 134 -8.81 4.16 21.84
N ALA A 135 -8.67 2.84 21.72
CA ALA A 135 -7.55 2.08 22.25
C ALA A 135 -7.22 0.84 21.41
N ILE A 136 -5.99 0.35 21.56
CA ILE A 136 -5.49 -0.90 21.00
C ILE A 136 -4.94 -1.73 22.16
N GLY A 137 -5.63 -2.83 22.50
CA GLY A 137 -5.31 -3.65 23.65
C GLY A 137 -5.28 -2.79 24.93
N ALA A 138 -4.12 -2.74 25.58
CA ALA A 138 -3.91 -1.93 26.79
C ALA A 138 -3.50 -0.47 26.52
N TYR A 139 -3.30 -0.07 25.25
CA TYR A 139 -2.74 1.24 24.89
C TYR A 139 -3.81 2.18 24.35
N THR A 140 -4.00 3.32 25.01
CA THR A 140 -4.88 4.39 24.52
C THR A 140 -4.27 5.09 23.31
N LEU A 141 -5.10 5.35 22.30
CA LEU A 141 -4.70 6.06 21.08
C LEU A 141 -4.74 7.57 21.28
N THR A 142 -3.63 8.16 21.69
CA THR A 142 -3.49 9.61 21.87
C THR A 142 -2.81 10.31 20.68
N GLY A 143 -2.07 9.55 19.87
CA GLY A 143 -1.32 10.07 18.71
C GLY A 143 -2.11 10.09 17.40
N GLY A 144 -3.43 9.88 17.44
CA GLY A 144 -4.30 9.92 16.27
C GLY A 144 -4.00 8.84 15.23
N ALA A 145 -4.27 9.15 13.96
CA ALA A 145 -4.18 8.19 12.85
C ALA A 145 -2.76 7.67 12.61
N ASP A 146 -1.71 8.47 12.84
CA ASP A 146 -0.33 8.03 12.64
C ASP A 146 0.06 6.95 13.65
N GLN A 147 -0.27 7.14 14.94
CA GLN A 147 -0.02 6.13 15.97
C GLN A 147 -0.77 4.83 15.66
N PHE A 148 -2.03 4.93 15.21
CA PHE A 148 -2.80 3.76 14.82
C PHE A 148 -2.15 3.02 13.64
N ARG A 149 -1.74 3.74 12.59
CA ARG A 149 -1.06 3.15 11.43
C ARG A 149 0.23 2.45 11.84
N THR A 150 1.05 3.07 12.68
CA THR A 150 2.28 2.45 13.20
C THR A 150 1.98 1.19 14.00
N ALA A 151 0.94 1.22 14.86
CA ALA A 151 0.56 0.07 15.67
C ALA A 151 0.06 -1.11 14.82
N VAL A 152 -0.66 -0.83 13.73
CA VAL A 152 -1.10 -1.85 12.75
C VAL A 152 0.08 -2.38 11.95
N SER A 153 0.96 -1.52 11.45
CA SER A 153 2.15 -1.92 10.67
C SER A 153 3.14 -2.78 11.48
N ALA A 154 3.15 -2.66 12.80
CA ALA A 154 3.96 -3.50 13.68
C ALA A 154 3.41 -4.94 13.85
N ARG A 155 2.18 -5.23 13.39
CA ARG A 155 1.52 -6.53 13.53
C ARG A 155 1.92 -7.49 12.41
N ARG A 156 1.88 -8.78 12.74
CA ARG A 156 2.24 -9.86 11.82
C ARG A 156 0.99 -10.60 11.32
N PRO A 157 1.06 -11.23 10.13
CA PRO A 157 -0.01 -12.11 9.66
C PRO A 157 -0.24 -13.28 10.62
N GLY A 158 -1.49 -13.53 10.99
CA GLY A 158 -1.91 -14.49 12.02
C GLY A 158 -1.91 -13.93 13.45
N ASP A 159 -1.66 -12.64 13.64
CA ASP A 159 -1.80 -11.97 14.94
C ASP A 159 -3.25 -11.51 15.17
N THR A 160 -3.66 -11.44 16.44
CA THR A 160 -4.95 -10.91 16.85
C THR A 160 -4.74 -9.60 17.61
N MET A 161 -5.45 -8.55 17.18
CA MET A 161 -5.39 -7.23 17.78
C MET A 161 -6.75 -6.85 18.35
N THR A 162 -6.82 -6.74 19.67
CA THR A 162 -8.00 -6.17 20.34
C THR A 162 -8.00 -4.66 20.17
N VAL A 163 -9.13 -4.10 19.76
CA VAL A 163 -9.34 -2.66 19.65
C VAL A 163 -10.58 -2.25 20.43
N SER A 164 -10.50 -1.14 21.15
CA SER A 164 -11.66 -0.55 21.81
C SER A 164 -12.28 0.48 20.88
N VAL A 165 -13.54 0.26 20.55
CA VAL A 165 -14.37 1.01 19.63
C VAL A 165 -15.42 1.79 20.40
N TRP A 166 -15.65 3.04 20.04
CA TRP A 166 -16.69 3.90 20.56
C TRP A 166 -17.76 4.07 19.50
N ARG A 167 -18.94 3.52 19.78
CA ARG A 167 -20.12 3.56 18.89
C ARG A 167 -21.35 3.90 19.75
N ASP A 168 -22.18 4.84 19.28
CA ASP A 168 -23.41 5.24 19.98
C ASP A 168 -23.23 5.65 21.45
N ARG A 169 -22.08 6.25 21.79
CA ARG A 169 -21.66 6.61 23.16
C ARG A 169 -21.38 5.44 24.10
N VAL A 170 -21.13 4.27 23.54
CA VAL A 170 -20.77 3.04 24.27
C VAL A 170 -19.40 2.56 23.79
N ALA A 171 -18.55 2.17 24.75
CA ALA A 171 -17.29 1.50 24.46
C ALA A 171 -17.53 0.00 24.25
N MET A 172 -17.00 -0.55 23.16
CA MET A 172 -17.11 -1.94 22.76
C MET A 172 -15.72 -2.44 22.38
N ASP A 173 -15.36 -3.66 22.76
CA ASP A 173 -14.10 -4.25 22.31
C ASP A 173 -14.34 -5.15 21.10
N ALA A 174 -13.52 -4.99 20.07
CA ALA A 174 -13.52 -5.82 18.88
C ALA A 174 -12.15 -6.51 18.73
N ALA A 175 -12.16 -7.80 18.46
CA ALA A 175 -10.94 -8.55 18.14
C ALA A 175 -10.77 -8.58 16.63
N VAL A 176 -9.69 -7.97 16.13
CA VAL A 176 -9.33 -7.96 14.72
C VAL A 176 -8.27 -9.03 14.50
N GLU A 177 -8.67 -10.11 13.83
CA GLU A 177 -7.74 -11.16 13.42
C GLU A 177 -7.19 -10.82 12.05
N PHE A 178 -5.86 -10.74 11.96
CA PHE A 178 -5.21 -10.52 10.68
C PHE A 178 -4.91 -11.88 10.05
N PRO A 179 -5.52 -12.22 8.92
CA PRO A 179 -5.30 -13.51 8.29
C PRO A 179 -3.81 -13.66 7.97
N ARG A 180 -3.27 -14.86 8.21
CA ARG A 180 -2.00 -15.24 7.61
C ARG A 180 -2.20 -15.17 6.09
N GLU A 181 -1.21 -14.67 5.36
CA GLU A 181 -1.28 -14.64 3.90
C GLU A 181 -1.29 -16.07 3.35
N GLU A 182 -2.47 -16.69 3.35
CA GLU A 182 -2.89 -17.59 2.31
C GLU A 182 -3.44 -16.70 1.20
N ALA A 183 -2.81 -16.77 0.03
CA ALA A 183 -3.30 -16.11 -1.17
C ALA A 183 -4.81 -16.36 -1.28
N PRO A 184 -5.63 -15.34 -1.62
CA PRO A 184 -7.06 -15.53 -1.72
C PRO A 184 -7.34 -16.68 -2.70
N PRO A 185 -8.26 -17.62 -2.41
CA PRO A 185 -8.83 -18.45 -3.46
C PRO A 185 -9.45 -17.52 -4.50
N GLN A 186 -9.12 -17.73 -5.77
CA GLN A 186 -9.49 -16.87 -6.90
C GLN A 186 -10.98 -16.99 -7.30
N ASP A 187 -11.90 -17.16 -6.35
CA ASP A 187 -13.31 -17.38 -6.63
C ASP A 187 -14.15 -16.27 -5.99
N GLU A 188 -14.26 -15.14 -6.68
CA GLU A 188 -15.53 -14.47 -7.02
C GLU A 188 -15.22 -13.17 -7.79
N VAL A 189 -14.78 -13.33 -9.04
CA VAL A 189 -14.97 -12.27 -10.03
C VAL A 189 -16.42 -12.39 -10.46
N ASP A 190 -17.30 -11.63 -9.80
CA ASP A 190 -18.67 -11.44 -10.30
C ASP A 190 -18.53 -10.87 -11.73
N PRO A 191 -18.97 -11.58 -12.79
CA PRO A 191 -18.84 -11.07 -14.14
C PRO A 191 -19.64 -9.76 -14.25
N PRO A 192 -19.14 -8.78 -15.02
CA PRO A 192 -19.85 -7.51 -15.17
C PRO A 192 -21.24 -7.78 -15.73
N VAL A 193 -22.27 -7.49 -14.92
CA VAL A 193 -23.66 -7.41 -15.35
C VAL A 193 -23.70 -6.41 -16.49
N ALA A 194 -23.88 -6.91 -17.71
CA ALA A 194 -24.19 -6.08 -18.86
C ALA A 194 -25.45 -5.25 -18.54
N PRO A 195 -25.51 -3.97 -18.95
CA PRO A 195 -26.71 -3.17 -18.74
C PRO A 195 -27.90 -3.83 -19.46
N PRO A 196 -29.12 -3.76 -18.90
CA PRO A 196 -30.30 -4.27 -19.58
C PRO A 196 -30.47 -3.51 -20.90
N VAL A 197 -30.47 -4.24 -22.00
CA VAL A 197 -30.92 -3.72 -23.29
C VAL A 197 -32.40 -3.36 -23.17
N ASP A 198 -32.68 -2.07 -23.31
CA ASP A 198 -34.03 -1.53 -23.37
C ASP A 198 -34.59 -1.82 -24.76
N GLU A 199 -35.21 -2.98 -24.93
CA GLU A 199 -36.00 -3.31 -26.12
C GLU A 199 -37.46 -2.97 -25.87
N ARG A 200 -37.78 -1.68 -25.98
CA ARG A 200 -39.16 -1.18 -26.13
C ARG A 200 -39.32 -0.37 -27.41
N GLU A 201 -39.54 -1.04 -28.54
CA GLU A 201 -40.34 -0.59 -29.70
C GLU A 201 -40.67 -1.87 -30.51
N GLY A 202 -41.89 -2.22 -30.94
CA GLY A 202 -43.18 -1.58 -30.96
C GLY A 202 -44.21 -2.65 -31.38
N ALA A 203 -45.45 -2.49 -30.92
CA ALA A 203 -46.59 -3.30 -31.31
C ALA A 203 -47.09 -2.94 -32.72
N SER A 204 -47.93 -3.84 -33.25
CA SER A 204 -48.99 -3.68 -34.28
C SER A 204 -48.80 -4.65 -35.45
N GLU A 205 -49.49 -5.79 -35.45
CA GLU A 205 -50.86 -5.97 -35.99
C GLU A 205 -50.97 -5.78 -37.51
N LEU A 206 -51.04 -6.91 -38.22
CA LEU A 206 -51.95 -7.22 -39.35
C LEU A 206 -51.56 -8.64 -39.81
N GLY A 207 -52.41 -9.66 -39.87
CA GLY A 207 -53.80 -9.63 -40.30
C GLY A 207 -53.87 -10.02 -41.78
N ASP A 208 -54.47 -11.19 -42.02
CA ASP A 208 -55.28 -11.50 -43.21
C ASP A 208 -54.64 -12.16 -44.45
N ARG A 209 -55.04 -13.44 -44.62
CA ARG A 209 -55.56 -14.14 -45.81
C ARG A 209 -54.71 -14.31 -47.08
N GLY A 210 -54.80 -15.54 -47.61
CA GLY A 210 -54.71 -15.82 -49.04
C GLY A 210 -54.08 -17.16 -49.36
#